data_AF-A0A3E0W8P0-F1
#
_entry.id   AF-A0A3E0W8P0-F1
#
_cell.length_a   1.000
_cell.length_b   1.000
_cell.length_c   1.000
_cell.angle_alpha   90.00
_cell.angle_beta   90.00
_cell.angle_gamma   90.00
#
_symmetry.space_group_name_H-M   'P 1'
#
loop_
_entity.id
_entity.type
_entity.pdbx_description
1 polymer ?
#
loop_
_entity_poly.entity_id
_entity_poly.type
_entity_poly.pdbx_seq_one_letter_code
_entity_poly.pdbx_strand_id
1 'polypeptide(L)'
;MLRLYWRIGHTILGRQRVESWGSGVLNRLAADLRAEFPSTEGFSLANLAYMRRYAEGWMEDAILQQAVGELPWSHIVSLLDKLDDQSLRDWYAAMHV
;
A
#
# COMPACT_ATOMS: atom_id res chain seq x y z
N MET A 1 -7.54 -8.38 -3.40
CA MET A 1 -7.32 -6.91 -3.47
C MET A 1 -5.96 -6.49 -2.93
N LEU A 2 -5.50 -7.00 -1.78
CA LEU A 2 -4.23 -6.55 -1.17
C LEU A 2 -2.98 -6.74 -2.05
N ARG A 3 -2.87 -7.86 -2.79
CA ARG A 3 -1.79 -8.05 -3.77
C ARG A 3 -1.76 -6.95 -4.84
N LEU A 4 -2.93 -6.50 -5.32
CA LEU A 4 -3.01 -5.40 -6.29
C LEU A 4 -2.49 -4.10 -5.66
N TYR A 5 -2.90 -3.81 -4.43
CA TYR A 5 -2.48 -2.63 -3.69
C TYR A 5 -0.97 -2.64 -3.42
N TRP A 6 -0.41 -3.80 -3.09
CA TRP A 6 1.04 -3.99 -3.01
C TRP A 6 1.74 -3.71 -4.33
N ARG A 7 1.25 -4.30 -5.44
CA ARG A 7 1.85 -4.10 -6.78
C ARG A 7 1.81 -2.63 -7.22
N ILE A 8 0.73 -1.92 -6.92
CA ILE A 8 0.62 -0.48 -7.16
C ILE A 8 1.71 0.25 -6.35
N GLY A 9 1.82 -0.04 -5.05
CA GLY A 9 2.85 0.51 -4.19
C GLY A 9 4.27 0.23 -4.68
N HIS A 10 4.56 -1.01 -5.05
CA HIS A 10 5.84 -1.44 -5.58
C HIS A 10 6.17 -0.73 -6.90
N THR A 11 5.18 -0.54 -7.78
CA THR A 11 5.34 0.22 -9.02
C THR A 11 5.67 1.69 -8.73
N ILE A 12 5.00 2.30 -7.74
CA ILE A 12 5.30 3.67 -7.29
C ILE A 12 6.74 3.76 -6.75
N LEU A 13 7.18 2.81 -5.93
CA LEU A 13 8.54 2.75 -5.39
C LEU A 13 9.59 2.60 -6.50
N GLY A 14 9.36 1.69 -7.44
CA GLY A 14 10.25 1.46 -8.58
C GLY A 14 10.42 2.73 -9.43
N ARG A 15 9.31 3.42 -9.74
CA ARG A 15 9.35 4.67 -10.50
C ARG A 15 10.00 5.83 -9.73
N GLN A 16 9.79 5.92 -8.42
CA GLN A 16 10.48 6.90 -7.55
C GLN A 16 11.99 6.72 -7.48
N ARG A 17 12.51 5.51 -7.72
CA ARG A 17 13.96 5.23 -7.75
C ARG A 17 14.62 5.62 -9.07
N VAL A 18 13.88 5.51 -10.17
CA VAL A 18 14.38 5.80 -11.53
C VAL A 18 14.20 7.27 -11.89
N GLU A 19 13.14 7.91 -11.39
CA GLU A 19 12.80 9.32 -11.62
C GLU A 19 12.55 10.02 -10.29
N SER A 20 12.91 11.30 -10.16
CA SER A 20 12.50 12.12 -9.01
C SER A 20 11.00 12.43 -9.06
N TRP A 21 10.18 11.43 -8.70
CA TRP A 21 8.74 11.54 -8.58
C TRP A 21 8.36 12.41 -7.38
N GLY A 22 8.11 13.69 -7.64
CA GLY A 22 7.50 14.62 -6.69
C GLY A 22 5.99 14.34 -6.50
N SER A 23 5.40 15.02 -5.51
CA SER A 23 3.96 14.93 -5.16
C SER A 23 3.02 15.11 -6.36
N GLY A 24 3.41 15.91 -7.35
CA GLY A 24 2.64 16.12 -8.58
C GLY A 24 2.43 14.87 -9.43
N VAL A 25 3.34 13.89 -9.39
CA VAL A 25 3.18 12.65 -10.17
C VAL A 25 2.17 11.71 -9.51
N LEU A 26 2.24 11.59 -8.19
CA LEU A 26 1.28 10.78 -7.43
C LEU A 26 -0.14 11.38 -7.53
N ASN A 27 -0.25 12.71 -7.56
CA ASN A 27 -1.51 13.41 -7.80
C ASN A 27 -2.13 13.06 -9.16
N ARG A 28 -1.33 13.07 -10.23
CA ARG A 28 -1.80 12.69 -11.57
C ARG A 28 -2.23 11.23 -11.62
N LEU A 29 -1.42 10.32 -11.07
CA LEU A 29 -1.78 8.90 -11.00
C LEU A 29 -3.10 8.67 -10.25
N ALA A 30 -3.31 9.36 -9.12
CA ALA A 30 -4.58 9.27 -8.39
C ALA A 30 -5.77 9.83 -9.18
N ALA A 31 -5.57 10.91 -9.93
CA ALA A 31 -6.60 11.49 -10.78
C ALA A 31 -6.95 10.55 -11.95
N ASP A 32 -5.95 10.01 -12.63
CA ASP A 32 -6.10 9.10 -13.76
C ASP A 32 -6.84 7.82 -13.34
N LEU A 33 -6.40 7.19 -12.24
CA LEU A 33 -7.04 5.98 -11.71
C LEU A 33 -8.49 6.22 -11.27
N ARG A 34 -8.81 7.40 -10.74
CA ARG A 34 -10.20 7.75 -10.40
C ARG A 34 -11.05 8.03 -11.63
N ALA A 35 -10.48 8.64 -12.66
CA ALA A 35 -11.19 8.90 -13.91
C ALA A 35 -11.49 7.58 -14.64
N GLU A 36 -10.57 6.61 -14.59
CA GLU A 36 -10.72 5.30 -15.20
C GLU A 36 -11.62 4.36 -14.36
N PHE A 37 -11.60 4.49 -13.03
CA PHE A 37 -12.38 3.68 -12.09
C PHE A 37 -13.22 4.54 -11.12
N PRO A 38 -14.22 5.29 -11.62
CA PRO A 38 -14.95 6.29 -10.84
C PRO A 38 -15.78 5.72 -9.67
N SER A 39 -16.14 4.44 -9.73
CA SER A 39 -16.85 3.73 -8.67
C SER A 39 -15.92 3.12 -7.59
N THR A 40 -14.60 3.26 -7.71
CA THR A 40 -13.63 2.67 -6.79
C THR A 40 -13.03 3.72 -5.83
N GLU A 41 -13.42 3.67 -4.56
CA GLU A 41 -12.90 4.57 -3.51
C GLU A 41 -11.43 4.31 -3.14
N GLY A 42 -10.85 3.20 -3.61
CA GLY A 42 -9.50 2.74 -3.28
C GLY A 42 -8.35 3.60 -3.82
N PHE A 43 -8.58 4.46 -4.82
CA PHE A 43 -7.50 5.17 -5.54
C PHE A 43 -7.32 6.64 -5.16
N SER A 44 -7.57 6.97 -3.89
CA SER A 44 -7.20 8.28 -3.38
C SER A 44 -5.70 8.49 -3.31
N LEU A 45 -5.25 9.75 -3.39
CA LEU A 45 -3.84 10.10 -3.20
C LEU A 45 -3.27 9.54 -1.89
N ALA A 46 -4.05 9.67 -0.80
CA ALA A 46 -3.71 9.11 0.50
C ALA A 46 -3.58 7.58 0.42
N ASN A 47 -4.54 6.90 -0.20
CA ASN A 47 -4.47 5.44 -0.39
C ASN A 47 -3.26 5.02 -1.22
N LEU A 48 -2.90 5.74 -2.29
CA LEU A 48 -1.69 5.44 -3.07
C LEU A 48 -0.42 5.62 -2.22
N ALA A 49 -0.38 6.62 -1.34
CA ALA A 49 0.73 6.78 -0.39
C ALA A 49 0.81 5.61 0.61
N TYR A 50 -0.34 5.12 1.10
CA TYR A 50 -0.40 3.92 1.93
C TYR A 50 0.00 2.66 1.16
N MET A 51 -0.43 2.49 -0.09
CA MET A 51 -0.01 1.38 -0.96
C MET A 51 1.51 1.36 -1.11
N ARG A 52 2.13 2.53 -1.30
CA ARG A 52 3.59 2.66 -1.32
C ARG A 52 4.24 2.23 -0.02
N ARG A 53 3.77 2.73 1.14
CA ARG A 53 4.30 2.35 2.47
C ARG A 53 4.10 0.85 2.75
N TYR A 54 2.97 0.30 2.31
CA TYR A 54 2.68 -1.12 2.39
C TYR A 54 3.68 -1.94 1.56
N ALA A 55 4.01 -1.49 0.34
CA ALA A 55 5.00 -2.17 -0.48
C ALA A 55 6.44 -2.03 0.01
N GLU A 56 6.72 -1.00 0.82
CA GLU A 56 8.02 -0.80 1.47
C GLU A 56 8.20 -1.70 2.69
N GLY A 57 7.11 -1.93 3.45
CA GLY A 57 7.16 -2.73 4.69
C GLY A 57 7.11 -4.24 4.50
N TRP A 58 6.47 -4.74 3.43
CA TRP A 58 6.29 -6.18 3.20
C TRP A 58 6.73 -6.60 1.80
N MET A 59 7.29 -7.81 1.65
CA MET A 59 7.56 -8.43 0.35
C MET A 59 6.30 -9.08 -0.25
N GLU A 60 6.21 -9.21 -1.58
CA GLU A 60 5.04 -9.82 -2.24
C GLU A 60 4.75 -11.23 -1.73
N ASP A 61 5.80 -12.05 -1.57
CA ASP A 61 5.67 -13.43 -1.08
C ASP A 61 5.25 -13.48 0.39
N ALA A 62 5.69 -12.50 1.18
CA ALA A 62 5.30 -12.36 2.58
C ALA A 62 3.80 -12.08 2.71
N ILE A 63 3.19 -11.34 1.77
CA ILE A 63 1.75 -11.08 1.79
C ILE A 63 0.92 -12.35 1.57
N LEU A 64 1.45 -13.31 0.83
CA LEU A 64 0.76 -14.58 0.59
C LEU A 64 0.95 -15.59 1.70
N GLN A 65 2.10 -15.54 2.37
CA GLN A 65 2.45 -16.50 3.41
C GLN A 65 2.12 -15.99 4.82
N GLN A 66 2.01 -14.67 5.01
CA GLN A 66 1.72 -14.05 6.29
C GLN A 66 0.27 -13.57 6.37
N ALA A 67 -0.21 -13.52 7.60
CA ALA A 67 -1.54 -13.06 7.98
C ALA A 67 -1.93 -11.67 7.46
N VAL A 68 -0.94 -10.84 7.09
CA VAL A 68 -1.17 -9.55 6.42
C VAL A 68 -2.06 -9.66 5.18
N GLY A 69 -1.98 -10.76 4.43
CA GLY A 69 -2.78 -11.00 3.23
C GLY A 69 -4.27 -11.18 3.48
N GLU A 70 -4.67 -11.38 4.73
CA GLU A 70 -6.06 -11.63 5.14
C GLU A 70 -6.69 -10.42 5.85
N LEU A 71 -5.87 -9.44 6.24
CA LEU A 71 -6.36 -8.26 6.96
C LEU A 71 -7.17 -7.30 6.05
N PRO A 72 -8.23 -6.67 6.58
CA PRO A 72 -8.86 -5.55 5.90
C PRO A 72 -7.86 -4.42 5.62
N TRP A 73 -8.02 -3.74 4.47
CA TRP A 73 -7.12 -2.64 4.08
C TRP A 73 -7.04 -1.54 5.14
N SER A 74 -8.15 -1.21 5.81
CA SER A 74 -8.20 -0.24 6.90
C SER A 74 -7.33 -0.62 8.10
N HIS A 75 -7.16 -1.92 8.36
CA HIS A 75 -6.28 -2.41 9.42
C HIS A 75 -4.82 -2.22 9.03
N ILE A 76 -4.46 -2.50 7.77
CA ILE A 76 -3.10 -2.26 7.25
C ILE A 76 -2.76 -0.77 7.33
N VAL A 77 -3.68 0.11 6.94
CA VAL A 77 -3.53 1.56 7.09
C VAL A 77 -3.30 1.94 8.56
N SER A 78 -4.09 1.37 9.48
CA SER A 78 -3.95 1.62 10.92
C SER A 78 -2.59 1.15 11.47
N LEU A 79 -2.08 0.02 11.00
CA LEU A 79 -0.76 -0.49 11.39
C LEU A 79 0.36 0.41 10.89
N LEU A 80 0.25 0.87 9.65
CA LEU A 80 1.22 1.80 9.07
C LEU A 80 1.25 3.13 9.82
N ASP A 81 0.12 3.63 10.31
CA ASP A 81 0.07 4.91 11.03
C ASP A 81 0.46 4.81 12.51
N LYS A 82 0.17 3.69 13.17
CA LYS A 82 0.35 3.55 14.62
C LYS A 82 1.65 2.87 15.02
N LEU A 83 2.26 2.11 14.12
CA LEU A 83 3.46 1.32 14.41
C LEU A 83 4.55 1.73 13.44
N ASP A 84 5.72 2.12 13.95
CA ASP A 84 6.90 2.41 13.14
C ASP A 84 7.84 1.20 13.00
N ASP A 85 7.72 0.21 13.89
CA ASP A 85 8.52 -1.02 13.90
C ASP A 85 7.87 -2.12 13.04
N GLN A 86 8.63 -2.67 12.09
CA GLN A 86 8.15 -3.72 11.19
C GLN A 86 7.82 -5.03 11.92
N SER A 87 8.61 -5.39 12.94
CA SER A 87 8.39 -6.60 13.74
C SER A 87 7.09 -6.51 14.55
N LEU A 88 6.74 -5.32 15.07
CA LEU A 88 5.46 -5.10 15.75
C LEU A 88 4.28 -5.19 14.79
N ARG A 89 4.41 -4.69 13.56
CA ARG A 89 3.37 -4.82 12.53
C ARG A 89 3.16 -6.28 12.15
N ASP A 90 4.24 -7.05 11.98
CA ASP A 90 4.21 -8.47 11.64
C ASP A 90 3.58 -9.30 12.76
N TRP A 91 3.94 -9.02 14.03
CA TRP A 91 3.35 -9.66 15.19
C TRP A 91 1.84 -9.42 15.29
N TYR A 92 1.41 -8.16 15.15
CA TYR A 92 -0.02 -7.84 15.21
C TYR A 92 -0.79 -8.50 14.08
N ALA A 93 -0.23 -8.52 12.87
CA ALA A 93 -0.86 -9.19 11.75
C ALA A 93 -1.05 -10.68 12.03
N ALA A 94 -0.04 -11.35 12.58
CA ALA A 94 -0.09 -12.77 12.93
C ALA A 94 -1.09 -13.11 14.05
N MET A 95 -1.52 -12.15 14.87
CA MET A 95 -2.52 -12.37 15.94
C MET A 95 -3.97 -12.35 15.47
N HIS A 96 -4.24 -11.80 14.28
CA HIS A 96 -5.60 -11.52 13.80
C HIS A 96 -6.00 -12.37 12.59
N VAL A 97 -5.34 -13.52 12.42
CA VAL A 97 -5.70 -14.64 11.52
C VAL A 97 -5.87 -15.89 12.37
#